data_AF-A0A3N5PRU2-F1
#
_entry.id   AF-A0A3N5PRU2-F1
#
_cell.length_a   1.000
_cell.length_b   1.000
_cell.length_c   1.000
_cell.angle_alpha   90.00
_cell.angle_beta   90.00
_cell.angle_gamma   90.00
#
_symmetry.space_group_name_H-M   'P 1'
#
loop_
_entity.id
_entity.type
_entity.pdbx_description
1 polymer ?
#
loop_
_entity_poly.entity_id
_entity_poly.type
_entity_poly.pdbx_seq_one_letter_code
_entity_poly.pdbx_strand_id
1 'polypeptide(L)'
;DQDFPISVEVQFLGGLSDGNARPTANVCSPGTRLVYAGAPDASHCIQAAAPTIDGDAWVTADVLVLGDERIVHYIDGLPVIEYGAITYGGENVNGHDPQAKPDGMPLARGHIALQSESHPIQFRRVELLDLAGCSGCQN
;
A
#
# COMPACT_ATOMS: atom_id res chain seq x y z
N ASP A 1 0.45 8.62 21.97
CA ASP A 1 0.29 9.39 20.73
C ASP A 1 1.26 8.88 19.69
N GLN A 2 0.79 7.87 18.95
CA GLN A 2 1.48 7.33 17.78
C GLN A 2 1.14 8.21 16.57
N ASP A 3 2.15 8.55 15.76
CA ASP A 3 2.00 9.48 14.63
C ASP A 3 1.45 8.83 13.35
N PHE A 4 1.94 7.63 13.01
CA PHE A 4 1.53 6.85 11.85
C PHE A 4 1.23 5.40 12.22
N PRO A 5 0.33 4.70 11.50
CA PRO A 5 0.15 3.25 11.68
C PRO A 5 1.40 2.48 11.27
N ILE A 6 1.72 1.39 11.98
CA ILE A 6 2.68 0.40 11.49
C ILE A 6 1.98 -0.37 10.38
N SER A 7 2.30 -0.06 9.13
CA SER A 7 1.51 -0.56 8.01
C SER A 7 2.26 -0.54 6.68
N VAL A 8 1.63 -1.15 5.69
CA VAL A 8 1.93 -0.97 4.28
C VAL A 8 0.74 -0.23 3.68
N GLU A 9 1.00 0.93 3.10
CA GLU A 9 -0.01 1.90 2.68
C GLU A 9 -0.07 1.97 1.17
N VAL A 10 -1.29 1.96 0.63
CA VAL A 10 -1.55 2.29 -0.78
C VAL A 10 -1.91 3.76 -0.84
N GLN A 11 -0.98 4.59 -1.30
CA GLN A 11 -1.15 6.03 -1.31
C GLN A 11 -2.02 6.46 -2.51
N PHE A 12 -3.16 7.08 -2.22
CA PHE A 12 -4.03 7.65 -3.23
C PHE A 12 -3.75 9.15 -3.41
N LEU A 13 -3.31 9.52 -4.61
CA LEU A 13 -3.04 10.91 -4.99
C LEU A 13 -3.90 11.32 -6.19
N GLY A 14 -4.47 12.53 -6.12
CA GLY A 14 -4.92 13.26 -7.30
C GLY A 14 -3.79 14.13 -7.86
N GLY A 15 -3.83 14.36 -9.17
CA GLY A 15 -2.96 15.31 -9.86
C GLY A 15 -3.22 16.76 -9.40
N LEU A 16 -2.22 17.62 -9.62
CA LEU A 16 -2.29 19.06 -9.27
C LEU A 16 -2.53 19.95 -10.50
N SER A 17 -2.71 19.35 -11.68
CA SER A 17 -2.89 20.03 -12.97
C SER A 17 -1.77 21.02 -13.30
N ASP A 18 -0.55 20.75 -12.82
CA ASP A 18 0.65 21.55 -13.00
C ASP A 18 1.63 20.94 -14.03
N GLY A 19 1.27 19.79 -14.61
CA GLY A 19 2.08 19.05 -15.58
C GLY A 19 3.18 18.18 -14.96
N ASN A 20 3.32 18.15 -13.64
CA ASN A 20 4.29 17.30 -12.96
C ASN A 20 3.73 15.90 -12.70
N ALA A 21 4.59 14.88 -12.81
CA ALA A 21 4.20 13.51 -12.51
C ALA A 21 3.88 13.35 -11.01
N ARG A 22 2.67 12.87 -10.73
CA ARG A 22 2.15 12.56 -9.40
C ARG A 22 1.35 11.25 -9.48
N PRO A 23 2.03 10.11 -9.65
CA PRO A 23 1.36 8.81 -9.78
C PRO A 23 0.59 8.48 -8.50
N THR A 24 -0.52 7.75 -8.66
CA THR A 24 -1.34 7.22 -7.57
C THR A 24 -1.01 5.74 -7.32
N ALA A 25 -1.52 5.17 -6.23
CA ALA A 25 -1.25 3.80 -5.76
C ALA A 25 0.24 3.50 -5.54
N ASN A 26 1.00 4.50 -5.10
CA ASN A 26 2.35 4.30 -4.56
C ASN A 26 2.28 3.42 -3.30
N VAL A 27 3.38 2.74 -2.95
CA VAL A 27 3.48 2.07 -1.65
C VAL A 27 4.27 2.95 -0.69
N CYS A 28 3.75 3.16 0.53
CA CYS A 28 4.50 3.71 1.65
C CYS A 28 4.55 2.69 2.80
N SER A 29 5.66 2.62 3.52
CA SER A 29 5.92 1.53 4.48
C SER A 29 6.32 2.03 5.88
N PRO A 30 5.51 2.85 6.56
CA PRO A 30 5.81 3.29 7.92
C PRO A 30 5.84 2.10 8.87
N GLY A 31 6.94 1.96 9.61
CA GLY A 31 7.10 0.85 10.54
C GLY A 31 7.15 -0.55 9.89
N THR A 32 7.35 -0.63 8.58
CA THR A 32 7.51 -1.90 7.85
C THR A 32 8.70 -1.83 6.89
N ARG A 33 9.15 -3.01 6.42
CA ARG A 33 10.12 -3.16 5.33
C ARG A 33 9.55 -4.09 4.27
N LEU A 34 9.99 -3.90 3.04
CA LEU A 34 9.58 -4.71 1.90
C LEU A 34 10.77 -4.94 0.95
N VAL A 35 10.62 -5.93 0.08
CA VAL A 35 11.49 -6.18 -1.06
C VAL A 35 10.78 -5.69 -2.32
N TYR A 36 11.45 -4.81 -3.05
CA TYR A 36 11.00 -4.27 -4.32
C TYR A 36 12.08 -4.50 -5.37
N ALA A 37 11.68 -4.90 -6.60
CA ALA A 37 12.61 -5.23 -7.69
C ALA A 37 13.73 -6.22 -7.29
N GLY A 38 13.44 -7.16 -6.37
CA GLY A 38 14.36 -8.22 -5.95
C GLY A 38 15.37 -7.82 -4.86
N ALA A 39 15.32 -6.60 -4.33
CA ALA A 39 16.18 -6.15 -3.23
C ALA A 39 15.37 -5.48 -2.10
N PRO A 40 15.86 -5.49 -0.85
CA PRO A 40 15.28 -4.69 0.22
C PRO A 40 15.28 -3.21 -0.16
N ASP A 41 14.12 -2.56 -0.07
CA ASP A 41 13.99 -1.13 -0.33
C ASP A 41 14.00 -0.35 1.00
N ALA A 42 14.79 0.71 1.06
CA ALA A 42 14.91 1.58 2.25
C ALA A 42 14.12 2.89 2.11
N SER A 43 13.52 3.13 0.95
CA SER A 43 12.67 4.29 0.70
C SER A 43 11.41 4.18 1.53
N HIS A 44 10.97 5.30 2.09
CA HIS A 44 9.70 5.33 2.80
C HIS A 44 8.52 5.12 1.85
N CYS A 45 8.59 5.72 0.65
CA CYS A 45 7.58 5.56 -0.39
C CYS A 45 8.24 5.23 -1.74
N ILE A 46 7.64 4.30 -2.48
CA ILE A 46 8.08 3.87 -3.81
C ILE A 46 6.97 4.23 -4.81
N GLN A 47 7.37 4.94 -5.86
CA GLN A 47 6.43 5.38 -6.90
C GLN A 47 5.96 4.20 -7.74
N ALA A 48 4.65 4.11 -7.94
CA ALA A 48 4.05 3.16 -8.85
C ALA A 48 4.17 3.64 -10.31
N ALA A 49 4.14 2.70 -11.26
CA ALA A 49 4.06 2.98 -12.69
C ALA A 49 2.62 3.32 -13.12
N ALA A 50 1.94 4.18 -12.37
CA ALA A 50 0.59 4.66 -12.63
C ALA A 50 0.59 6.03 -13.34
N PRO A 51 -0.44 6.37 -14.13
CA PRO A 51 -0.58 7.72 -14.65
C PRO A 51 -0.88 8.73 -13.53
N THR A 52 -0.62 10.00 -13.81
CA THR A 52 -1.18 11.10 -13.01
C THR A 52 -2.62 11.32 -13.46
N ILE A 53 -3.55 11.33 -12.50
CA ILE A 53 -4.98 11.47 -12.77
C ILE A 53 -5.44 12.80 -12.17
N ASP A 54 -5.76 13.76 -13.04
CA ASP A 54 -6.20 15.09 -12.66
C ASP A 54 -7.72 15.19 -12.48
N GLY A 55 -8.16 16.13 -11.64
CA GLY A 55 -9.57 16.48 -11.44
C GLY A 55 -10.36 15.47 -10.61
N ASP A 56 -11.69 15.56 -10.69
CA ASP A 56 -12.64 14.80 -9.85
C ASP A 56 -12.99 13.42 -10.44
N ALA A 57 -12.01 12.72 -11.00
CA ALA A 57 -12.23 11.43 -11.63
C ALA A 57 -12.45 10.32 -10.59
N TRP A 58 -13.41 9.44 -10.85
CA TRP A 58 -13.49 8.16 -10.14
C TRP A 58 -12.43 7.21 -10.70
N VAL A 59 -11.59 6.69 -9.82
CA VAL A 59 -10.52 5.73 -10.14
C VAL A 59 -10.84 4.41 -9.46
N THR A 60 -10.66 3.30 -10.18
CA THR A 60 -10.75 1.97 -9.56
C THR A 60 -9.35 1.55 -9.11
N ALA A 61 -9.20 1.27 -7.83
CA ALA A 61 -7.95 0.74 -7.27
C ALA A 61 -8.21 -0.64 -6.68
N ASP A 62 -7.44 -1.64 -7.12
CA ASP A 62 -7.46 -2.98 -6.56
C ASP A 62 -6.12 -3.28 -5.88
N VAL A 63 -6.17 -4.09 -4.83
CA VAL A 63 -4.97 -4.55 -4.11
C VAL A 63 -5.07 -6.04 -3.92
N LEU A 64 -4.17 -6.78 -4.57
CA LEU A 64 -3.98 -8.20 -4.32
C LEU A 64 -3.00 -8.36 -3.16
N VAL A 65 -3.42 -9.06 -2.10
CA VAL A 65 -2.56 -9.36 -0.93
C VAL A 65 -2.49 -10.86 -0.75
N LEU A 66 -1.30 -11.44 -0.92
CA LEU A 66 -1.02 -12.85 -0.69
C LEU A 66 -0.03 -12.97 0.48
N GLY A 67 -0.56 -12.76 1.69
CA GLY A 67 0.24 -12.72 2.91
C GLY A 67 1.32 -11.65 2.87
N ASP A 68 2.48 -11.95 3.45
CA ASP A 68 3.69 -11.14 3.35
C ASP A 68 4.47 -11.37 2.04
N GLU A 69 4.12 -12.41 1.27
CA GLU A 69 4.93 -12.87 0.14
C GLU A 69 4.79 -11.99 -1.10
N ARG A 70 3.57 -11.55 -1.41
CA ARG A 70 3.29 -10.81 -2.65
C ARG A 70 2.11 -9.87 -2.50
N ILE A 71 2.34 -8.61 -2.84
CA ILE A 71 1.33 -7.55 -2.91
C ILE A 71 1.41 -6.87 -4.27
N VAL A 72 0.27 -6.66 -4.92
CA VAL A 72 0.17 -5.98 -6.21
C VAL A 72 -0.91 -4.92 -6.14
N HIS A 73 -0.59 -3.69 -6.53
CA HIS A 73 -1.60 -2.64 -6.72
C HIS A 73 -2.01 -2.56 -8.18
N TYR A 74 -3.28 -2.29 -8.42
CA TYR A 74 -3.84 -2.05 -9.74
C TYR A 74 -4.54 -0.72 -9.79
N ILE A 75 -4.45 -0.03 -10.93
CA ILE A 75 -5.25 1.14 -11.27
C ILE A 75 -5.99 0.84 -12.56
N ASP A 76 -7.31 0.93 -12.51
CA ASP A 76 -8.22 0.62 -13.61
C ASP A 76 -7.93 -0.75 -14.26
N GLY A 77 -7.65 -1.76 -13.41
CA GLY A 77 -7.37 -3.14 -13.80
C GLY A 77 -5.95 -3.42 -14.29
N LEU A 78 -5.07 -2.41 -14.36
CA LEU A 78 -3.67 -2.59 -14.78
C LEU A 78 -2.73 -2.63 -13.56
N PRO A 79 -1.80 -3.60 -13.47
CA PRO A 79 -0.84 -3.64 -12.38
C PRO A 79 0.13 -2.48 -12.50
N VAL A 80 0.32 -1.72 -11.41
CA VAL A 80 1.18 -0.53 -11.39
C VAL A 80 2.39 -0.67 -10.46
N ILE A 81 2.33 -1.56 -9.47
CA ILE A 81 3.47 -1.90 -8.61
C ILE A 81 3.28 -3.28 -7.99
N GLU A 82 4.38 -4.03 -7.85
CA GLU A 82 4.43 -5.33 -7.18
C GLU A 82 5.65 -5.40 -6.25
N TYR A 83 5.43 -5.91 -5.04
CA TYR A 83 6.45 -6.05 -3.99
C TYR A 83 6.08 -7.18 -3.03
N GLY A 84 6.98 -7.53 -2.11
CA GLY A 84 6.77 -8.65 -1.20
C GLY A 84 7.76 -8.71 -0.05
N ALA A 85 7.82 -9.86 0.62
CA ALA A 85 8.61 -10.10 1.83
C ALA A 85 8.41 -9.03 2.91
N ILE A 86 7.14 -8.75 3.24
CA ILE A 86 6.78 -7.70 4.20
C ILE A 86 7.19 -8.12 5.61
N THR A 87 7.93 -7.26 6.29
CA THR A 87 8.32 -7.47 7.69
C THR A 87 8.06 -6.23 8.54
N TYR A 88 7.85 -6.43 9.84
CA TYR A 88 7.95 -5.34 10.81
C TYR A 88 9.37 -4.79 10.80
N GLY A 89 9.53 -3.47 10.78
CA GLY A 89 10.85 -2.86 10.64
C GLY A 89 10.77 -1.41 10.21
N GLY A 90 11.83 -0.84 9.66
CA GLY A 90 11.77 0.51 9.12
C GLY A 90 11.53 1.61 10.17
N GLU A 91 11.46 2.84 9.66
CA GLU A 91 11.30 4.07 10.44
C GLU A 91 9.93 4.70 10.14
N ASN A 92 9.80 6.03 10.27
CA ASN A 92 8.57 6.79 9.97
C ASN A 92 7.34 6.39 10.81
N VAL A 93 7.58 5.88 12.02
CA VAL A 93 6.57 5.70 13.07
C VAL A 93 7.19 5.94 14.44
N ASN A 94 6.61 6.84 15.22
CA ASN A 94 7.03 7.24 16.55
C ASN A 94 5.90 7.08 17.56
N GLY A 95 6.24 6.98 18.85
CA GLY A 95 5.25 6.90 19.93
C GLY A 95 4.38 5.65 19.93
N HIS A 96 4.75 4.63 19.13
CA HIS A 96 4.10 3.32 19.12
C HIS A 96 4.52 2.47 20.33
N ASP A 97 3.69 1.50 20.71
CA ASP A 97 4.07 0.47 21.68
C ASP A 97 5.20 -0.40 21.07
N PRO A 98 6.38 -0.51 21.71
CA PRO A 98 7.46 -1.36 21.20
C PRO A 98 7.04 -2.82 20.98
N GLN A 99 6.04 -3.33 21.69
CA GLN A 99 5.51 -4.69 21.50
C GLN A 99 4.67 -4.83 20.23
N ALA A 100 4.14 -3.72 19.69
CA ALA A 100 3.34 -3.72 18.46
C ALA A 100 4.19 -3.82 17.19
N LYS A 101 5.51 -3.73 17.30
CA LYS A 101 6.45 -3.74 16.17
C LYS A 101 7.58 -4.76 16.38
N PRO A 102 7.31 -6.08 16.29
CA PRO A 102 8.31 -7.12 16.46
C PRO A 102 9.27 -7.17 15.25
N ASP A 103 10.23 -6.25 15.22
CA ASP A 103 11.15 -6.03 14.10
C ASP A 103 11.80 -7.32 13.58
N GLY A 104 11.79 -7.46 12.25
CA GLY A 104 12.32 -8.62 11.53
C GLY A 104 11.33 -9.78 11.39
N MET A 105 10.19 -9.75 12.09
CA MET A 105 9.15 -10.76 11.88
C MET A 105 8.31 -10.48 10.63
N PRO A 106 7.85 -11.52 9.92
CA PRO A 106 6.90 -11.36 8.81
C PRO A 106 5.59 -10.71 9.25
N LEU A 107 5.10 -9.78 8.42
CA LEU A 107 3.78 -9.15 8.57
C LEU A 107 2.81 -9.80 7.58
N ALA A 108 2.36 -11.01 7.91
CA ALA A 108 1.54 -11.83 7.01
C ALA A 108 0.02 -11.57 7.10
N ARG A 109 -0.43 -10.87 8.16
CA ARG A 109 -1.85 -10.58 8.42
C ARG A 109 -2.01 -9.29 9.20
N GLY A 110 -3.17 -8.67 9.09
CA GLY A 110 -3.48 -7.44 9.80
C GLY A 110 -4.91 -6.98 9.54
N HIS A 111 -5.12 -5.68 9.76
CA HIS A 111 -6.38 -5.01 9.45
C HIS A 111 -6.23 -4.21 8.16
N ILE A 112 -7.35 -4.00 7.46
CA ILE A 112 -7.44 -3.04 6.37
C ILE A 112 -8.10 -1.79 6.92
N ALA A 113 -7.49 -0.64 6.68
CA ALA A 113 -8.01 0.66 7.07
C ALA A 113 -8.06 1.60 5.86
N LEU A 114 -9.07 2.46 5.84
CA LEU A 114 -9.17 3.56 4.89
C LEU A 114 -8.94 4.85 5.66
N GLN A 115 -7.87 5.55 5.33
CA GLN A 115 -7.45 6.76 6.02
C GLN A 115 -7.39 7.93 5.05
N SER A 116 -7.79 9.11 5.55
CA SER A 116 -7.45 10.40 4.98
C SER A 116 -6.36 11.00 5.86
N GLU A 117 -5.20 11.34 5.32
CA GLU A 117 -4.14 12.01 6.08
C GLU A 117 -4.28 13.53 6.01
N SER A 118 -3.91 14.12 4.87
CA SER A 118 -3.75 15.57 4.72
C SER A 118 -4.81 16.23 3.85
N HIS A 119 -5.48 15.46 2.98
CA HIS A 119 -6.44 15.95 2.01
C HIS A 119 -7.67 15.04 1.95
N PRO A 120 -8.86 15.59 1.67
CA PRO A 120 -10.07 14.78 1.54
C PRO A 120 -9.96 13.72 0.45
N ILE A 121 -10.54 12.55 0.72
CA ILE A 121 -10.74 11.48 -0.25
C ILE A 121 -12.18 10.96 -0.12
N GLN A 122 -12.75 10.50 -1.23
CA GLN A 122 -14.10 9.93 -1.27
C GLN A 122 -14.04 8.49 -1.79
N PHE A 123 -14.74 7.59 -1.10
CA PHE A 123 -14.91 6.20 -1.51
C PHE A 123 -16.37 5.95 -1.86
N ARG A 124 -16.63 5.38 -3.03
CA ARG A 124 -17.99 5.06 -3.48
C ARG A 124 -18.36 3.60 -3.21
N ARG A 125 -17.47 2.66 -3.54
CA ARG A 125 -17.65 1.22 -3.39
C ARG A 125 -16.36 0.65 -2.83
N VAL A 126 -16.49 -0.12 -1.76
CA VAL A 126 -15.38 -0.82 -1.10
C VAL A 126 -15.81 -2.27 -0.98
N GLU A 127 -15.01 -3.16 -1.54
CA GLU A 127 -15.28 -4.60 -1.55
C GLU A 127 -14.06 -5.34 -1.08
N LEU A 128 -14.30 -6.50 -0.47
CA LEU A 128 -13.25 -7.38 0.00
C LEU A 128 -13.62 -8.81 -0.40
N LEU A 129 -12.68 -9.49 -1.04
CA LEU A 129 -12.74 -10.91 -1.29
C LEU A 129 -11.64 -11.58 -0.45
N ASP A 130 -12.04 -12.37 0.54
CA ASP A 130 -11.10 -13.19 1.30
C ASP A 130 -10.66 -14.39 0.44
N LEU A 131 -9.35 -14.49 0.21
CA LEU A 131 -8.75 -15.55 -0.60
C LEU A 131 -8.34 -16.77 0.24
N ALA A 132 -8.53 -16.74 1.57
CA ALA A 132 -8.19 -17.85 2.44
C ALA A 132 -8.96 -19.12 2.04
N GLY A 133 -8.23 -20.21 1.78
CA GLY A 133 -8.82 -21.50 1.39
C GLY A 133 -9.24 -21.59 -0.09
N CYS A 134 -9.07 -20.54 -0.89
CA CYS A 134 -9.23 -20.61 -2.34
C CYS A 134 -8.15 -21.53 -2.93
N SER A 135 -8.53 -22.78 -3.24
CA SER A 135 -7.64 -23.84 -3.74
C SER A 135 -7.79 -24.10 -5.25
N GLY A 136 -8.48 -23.22 -5.98
CA GLY A 136 -8.71 -23.44 -7.40
C GLY A 136 -9.34 -22.24 -8.12
N CYS A 137 -8.49 -21.36 -8.63
CA CYS A 137 -8.71 -20.71 -9.92
C CYS A 137 -7.47 -20.99 -10.76
N GLN A 138 -7.32 -22.25 -11.18
CA GLN A 138 -6.48 -22.57 -12.32
C GLN A 138 -7.26 -22.09 -13.55
N ASN A 139 -6.70 -21.15 -14.30
CA ASN A 139 -7.12 -20.89 -15.67
C ASN A 139 -6.85 -22.12 -16.54
#